data_AF-W7PWH2-F1
#
_entry.id   AF-W7PWH2-F1
#
_cell.length_a   1.000
_cell.length_b   1.000
_cell.length_c   1.000
_cell.angle_alpha   90.00
_cell.angle_beta   90.00
_cell.angle_gamma   90.00
#
_symmetry.space_group_name_H-M   'P 1'
#
loop_
_entity.id
_entity.type
_entity.pdbx_description
1 polymer ?
#
loop_
_entity_poly.entity_id
_entity_poly.type
_entity_poly.pdbx_seq_one_letter_code
_entity_poly.pdbx_strand_id
1 'polypeptide(L)'
;MEILNRPDSSTLERLHGLKRELIMLRRYLWPTREVINQLLRDHDDLFTPDTRMWMRDVYDHTVQIMDLVESYRDMAASLLDIYLSSMSHRLNESMRTLTIIATVFMPLTFIVGVYGMNFEHPTSPFAMPELGWYWGYPMVWGVMIAVAIGMVVWFKRRRWF
;
A
#
# COMPACT_ATOMS: atom_id res chain seq x y z
N MET A 1 4.73 8.80 -13.21
CA MET A 1 3.74 7.78 -12.79
C MET A 1 4.46 6.48 -12.45
N GLU A 2 5.48 6.56 -11.59
CA GLU A 2 6.47 5.49 -11.34
C GLU A 2 6.44 4.98 -9.89
N ILE A 3 5.90 5.80 -8.98
CA ILE A 3 5.76 5.54 -7.54
C ILE A 3 4.80 4.36 -7.24
N LEU A 4 3.94 4.02 -8.20
CA LEU A 4 2.90 3.00 -8.02
C LEU A 4 3.32 1.57 -8.39
N ASN A 5 4.55 1.32 -8.87
CA ASN A 5 4.91 -0.02 -9.37
C ASN A 5 5.86 -0.82 -8.47
N ARG A 6 6.70 -0.18 -7.65
CA ARG A 6 7.53 -0.85 -6.64
C ARG A 6 7.73 0.04 -5.42
N PRO A 7 7.11 -0.27 -4.27
CA PRO A 7 7.39 0.45 -3.05
C PRO A 7 8.78 0.03 -2.56
N ASP A 8 9.80 0.77 -2.97
CA ASP A 8 11.17 0.59 -2.54
C ASP A 8 11.43 1.44 -1.30
N SER A 9 12.20 0.94 -0.33
CA SER A 9 12.54 1.68 0.90
C SER A 9 13.18 3.03 0.59
N SER A 10 13.88 3.12 -0.55
CA SER A 10 14.44 4.35 -1.10
C SER A 10 13.40 5.45 -1.38
N THR A 11 12.15 5.08 -1.71
CA THR A 11 11.06 6.04 -1.99
C THR A 11 10.58 6.68 -0.70
N LEU A 12 10.45 5.90 0.38
CA LEU A 12 10.09 6.40 1.69
C LEU A 12 11.18 7.34 2.24
N GLU A 13 12.45 6.96 2.09
CA GLU A 13 13.59 7.79 2.48
C GLU A 13 13.63 9.12 1.71
N ARG A 14 13.42 9.09 0.39
CA ARG A 14 13.32 10.30 -0.45
C ARG A 14 12.17 11.19 -0.01
N LEU A 15 11.00 10.62 0.30
CA LEU A 15 9.83 11.40 0.73
C LEU A 15 10.05 12.04 2.11
N HIS A 16 10.67 11.31 3.04
CA HIS A 16 11.09 11.87 4.33
C HIS A 16 12.16 12.95 4.17
N GLY A 17 13.13 12.75 3.28
CA GLY A 17 14.14 13.75 2.92
C GLY A 17 13.52 15.04 2.42
N LEU A 18 12.61 14.94 1.43
CA LEU A 18 11.89 16.09 0.88
C LEU A 18 11.08 16.82 1.95
N LYS A 19 10.34 16.08 2.80
CA LYS A 19 9.59 16.68 3.92
C LYS A 19 10.52 17.44 4.87
N ARG A 20 11.71 16.91 5.15
CA ARG A 20 12.71 17.55 6.01
C ARG A 20 13.28 18.82 5.37
N GLU A 21 13.58 18.79 4.07
CA GLU A 21 14.05 19.95 3.31
C GLU A 21 13.01 21.07 3.30
N LEU A 22 11.73 20.76 3.08
CA LEU A 22 10.63 21.73 3.13
C LEU A 22 10.49 22.39 4.52
N ILE A 23 10.64 21.61 5.60
CA ILE A 23 10.64 22.14 6.97
C ILE A 23 11.82 23.09 7.19
N MET A 24 13.01 22.71 6.71
CA MET A 24 14.20 23.56 6.82
C MET A 24 14.02 24.87 6.03
N LEU A 25 13.50 24.78 4.81
CA LEU A 25 13.21 25.94 3.97
C LEU A 25 12.24 26.91 4.66
N ARG A 26 11.13 26.41 5.22
CA ARG A 26 10.20 27.22 6.02
C ARG A 26 10.89 27.91 7.20
N ARG A 27 11.79 27.20 7.90
CA ARG A 27 12.53 27.75 9.04
C ARG A 27 13.48 28.88 8.64
N TYR A 28 14.00 28.89 7.42
CA TYR A 28 14.81 29.98 6.90
C TYR A 28 13.97 31.14 6.35
N LEU A 29 12.87 30.86 5.65
CA LEU A 29 12.01 31.89 5.06
C LEU A 29 11.30 32.76 6.10
N TRP A 30 10.88 32.17 7.23
CA TRP A 30 10.18 32.90 8.28
C TRP A 30 10.98 34.09 8.85
N PRO A 31 12.23 33.92 9.33
CA PRO A 31 13.04 35.04 9.80
C PRO A 31 13.39 36.01 8.66
N THR A 32 13.63 35.52 7.43
CA THR A 32 13.86 36.41 6.27
C THR A 32 12.69 37.35 6.04
N ARG A 33 11.46 36.84 6.07
CA ARG A 33 10.24 37.64 5.96
C ARG A 33 10.17 38.70 7.07
N GLU A 34 10.49 38.31 8.30
CA GLU A 34 10.42 39.22 9.45
C GLU A 34 11.46 40.34 9.36
N VAL A 35 12.68 40.02 8.94
CA VAL A 35 13.75 41.00 8.70
C VAL A 35 13.35 41.99 7.60
N ILE A 36 12.80 41.51 6.47
CA ILE A 36 12.32 42.39 5.39
C ILE A 36 11.17 43.28 5.88
N ASN A 37 10.25 42.73 6.67
CA ASN A 37 9.13 43.49 7.24
C ASN A 37 9.60 44.59 8.21
N GLN A 38 10.56 44.29 9.08
CA GLN A 38 11.16 45.27 9.98
C GLN A 38 11.89 46.36 9.20
N LEU A 39 12.68 45.97 8.19
CA LEU A 39 13.41 46.90 7.31
C LEU A 39 12.47 47.85 6.55
N LEU A 40 11.30 47.36 6.13
CA LEU A 40 10.26 48.16 5.48
C LEU A 40 9.54 49.13 6.42
N ARG A 41 9.47 48.83 7.72
CA ARG A 41 8.71 49.59 8.75
C ARG A 41 9.54 50.61 9.53
N ASP A 42 10.73 50.23 9.99
CA ASP A 42 11.50 51.02 10.98
C ASP A 42 12.47 52.02 10.34
N HIS A 43 12.61 52.00 9.01
CA HIS A 43 13.70 52.67 8.30
C HIS A 43 13.21 53.50 7.12
N ASP A 44 12.25 54.40 7.36
CA ASP A 44 11.72 55.32 6.35
C ASP A 44 12.80 56.24 5.75
N ASP A 45 13.86 56.57 6.49
CA ASP A 45 14.95 57.44 6.03
C ASP A 45 16.07 56.70 5.25
N LEU A 46 16.11 55.36 5.29
CA LEU A 46 17.16 54.58 4.62
C LEU A 46 16.85 54.28 3.15
N PHE A 47 15.59 54.42 2.71
CA PHE A 47 15.17 54.00 1.37
C PHE A 47 14.53 55.14 0.59
N THR A 48 14.97 55.33 -0.66
CA THR A 48 14.22 56.13 -1.63
C THR A 48 12.89 55.44 -1.99
N PRO A 49 11.88 56.20 -2.48
CA PRO A 49 10.57 55.64 -2.87
C PRO A 49 10.67 54.45 -3.82
N ASP A 50 11.58 54.51 -4.80
CA ASP A 50 11.82 53.43 -5.76
C ASP A 50 12.37 52.17 -5.07
N THR A 51 13.36 52.33 -4.18
CA THR A 51 13.96 51.20 -3.45
C THR A 51 12.94 50.51 -2.53
N ARG A 52 12.01 51.28 -1.96
CA ARG A 52 10.91 50.74 -1.15
C ARG A 52 9.95 49.88 -1.96
N MET A 53 9.68 50.24 -3.21
CA MET A 53 8.86 49.45 -4.12
C MET A 53 9.51 48.08 -4.41
N TRP A 54 10.80 48.06 -4.72
CA TRP A 54 11.54 46.81 -4.90
C TRP A 54 11.58 45.94 -3.64
N MET A 55 11.77 46.55 -2.47
CA MET A 55 11.78 45.82 -1.19
C MET A 55 10.42 45.20 -0.86
N ARG A 56 9.32 45.90 -1.21
CA ARG A 56 7.95 45.35 -1.08
C ARG A 56 7.74 44.16 -2.02
N ASP A 57 8.21 44.25 -3.25
CA ASP A 57 8.13 43.13 -4.19
C ASP A 57 8.85 41.89 -3.65
N VAL A 58 10.05 42.05 -3.07
CA VAL A 58 10.79 40.95 -2.41
C VAL A 58 10.02 40.39 -1.21
N TYR A 59 9.35 41.23 -0.43
CA TYR A 59 8.48 40.79 0.66
C TYR A 59 7.32 39.93 0.14
N ASP A 60 6.62 40.40 -0.89
CA ASP A 60 5.48 39.70 -1.49
C ASP A 60 5.91 38.36 -2.09
N HIS A 61 7.05 38.31 -2.79
CA HIS A 61 7.65 37.06 -3.27
C HIS A 61 8.01 36.10 -2.12
N THR A 62 8.53 36.62 -1.00
CA THR A 62 8.85 35.79 0.18
C THR A 62 7.59 35.16 0.75
N VAL A 63 6.49 35.91 0.84
CA VAL A 63 5.19 35.40 1.26
C VAL A 63 4.67 34.33 0.30
N GLN A 64 4.72 34.59 -1.00
CA GLN A 64 4.29 33.62 -2.02
C GLN A 64 5.08 32.31 -1.94
N ILE A 65 6.40 32.37 -1.74
CA ILE A 65 7.24 31.18 -1.61
C ILE A 65 6.87 30.39 -0.33
N MET A 66 6.58 31.06 0.78
CA MET A 66 6.14 30.37 2.00
C MET A 66 4.84 29.61 1.79
N ASP A 67 3.86 30.20 1.09
CA ASP A 67 2.59 29.54 0.78
C ASP A 67 2.79 28.31 -0.12
N LEU A 68 3.69 28.40 -1.10
CA LEU A 68 4.08 27.26 -1.93
C LEU A 68 4.75 26.15 -1.11
N VAL A 69 5.64 26.51 -0.17
CA VAL A 69 6.29 25.54 0.72
C VAL A 69 5.26 24.81 1.58
N GLU A 70 4.24 25.51 2.08
CA GLU A 70 3.16 24.87 2.83
C GLU A 70 2.36 23.91 1.95
N SER A 71 2.00 24.33 0.74
CA SER A 71 1.31 23.47 -0.23
C SER A 71 2.12 22.20 -0.56
N TYR A 72 3.42 22.33 -0.78
CA TYR A 72 4.29 21.18 -1.01
C TYR A 72 4.40 20.26 0.20
N ARG A 73 4.36 20.82 1.41
CA ARG A 73 4.40 20.01 2.64
C ARG A 73 3.12 19.16 2.79
N ASP A 74 1.97 19.75 2.49
CA ASP A 74 0.68 19.05 2.55
C ASP A 74 0.58 17.99 1.44
N MET A 75 1.12 18.28 0.25
CA MET A 75 1.25 17.31 -0.83
C MET A 75 2.19 16.16 -0.47
N ALA A 76 3.35 16.44 0.15
CA ALA A 76 4.27 15.41 0.61
C ALA A 76 3.66 14.51 1.69
N ALA A 77 2.85 15.08 2.60
CA ALA A 77 2.08 14.29 3.56
C ALA A 77 1.05 13.40 2.87
N SER A 78 0.29 13.94 1.92
CA SER A 78 -0.69 13.18 1.13
C SER A 78 -0.04 12.03 0.34
N LEU A 79 1.14 12.25 -0.22
CA LEU A 79 1.90 11.20 -0.91
C LEU A 79 2.33 10.08 0.04
N LEU A 80 2.66 10.40 1.30
CA LEU A 80 3.03 9.41 2.30
C LEU A 80 1.82 8.53 2.64
N ASP A 81 0.66 9.14 2.81
CA ASP A 81 -0.58 8.42 3.09
C ASP A 81 -0.98 7.50 1.91
N ILE A 82 -0.84 7.98 0.67
CA ILE A 82 -1.05 7.18 -0.54
C ILE A 82 -0.05 6.02 -0.61
N TYR A 83 1.21 6.24 -0.25
CA TYR A 83 2.23 5.20 -0.22
C TYR A 83 1.89 4.10 0.79
N LEU A 84 1.50 4.49 2.01
CA LEU A 84 1.06 3.54 3.05
C LEU A 84 -0.18 2.77 2.62
N SER A 85 -1.17 3.46 2.03
CA SER A 85 -2.38 2.84 1.49
C SER A 85 -2.05 1.82 0.39
N SER A 86 -1.15 2.16 -0.54
CA SER A 86 -0.69 1.25 -1.60
C SER A 86 0.03 0.03 -1.02
N MET A 87 0.85 0.21 0.02
CA MET A 87 1.52 -0.89 0.70
C MET A 87 0.51 -1.85 1.34
N SER A 88 -0.45 -1.32 2.10
CA SER A 88 -1.53 -2.11 2.69
C SER A 88 -2.35 -2.84 1.62
N HIS A 89 -2.63 -2.19 0.49
CA HIS A 89 -3.33 -2.83 -0.63
C HIS A 89 -2.56 -4.05 -1.15
N ARG A 90 -1.25 -3.93 -1.37
CA ARG A 90 -0.40 -5.06 -1.84
C ARG A 90 -0.29 -6.17 -0.80
N LEU A 91 -0.17 -5.84 0.48
CA LEU A 91 -0.17 -6.83 1.55
C LEU A 91 -1.50 -7.60 1.57
N ASN A 92 -2.61 -6.88 1.43
CA ASN A 92 -3.94 -7.48 1.37
C ASN A 92 -4.10 -8.37 0.12
N GLU A 93 -3.59 -7.94 -1.03
CA GLU A 93 -3.59 -8.71 -2.27
C GLU A 93 -2.72 -9.98 -2.18
N SER A 94 -1.55 -9.88 -1.56
CA SER A 94 -0.64 -11.01 -1.32
C SER A 94 -1.26 -12.02 -0.35
N MET A 95 -1.83 -11.53 0.76
CA MET A 95 -2.55 -12.36 1.73
C MET A 95 -3.75 -13.04 1.08
N ARG A 96 -4.54 -12.30 0.30
CA ARG A 96 -5.68 -12.85 -0.46
C ARG A 96 -5.25 -13.98 -1.38
N THR A 97 -4.15 -13.81 -2.12
CA THR A 97 -3.62 -14.85 -3.02
C THR A 97 -3.25 -16.12 -2.24
N LEU A 98 -2.51 -15.97 -1.13
CA LEU A 98 -2.14 -17.08 -0.26
C LEU A 98 -3.37 -17.77 0.35
N THR A 99 -4.36 -17.00 0.81
CA THR A 99 -5.61 -17.54 1.37
C THR A 99 -6.40 -18.32 0.33
N ILE A 100 -6.53 -17.83 -0.90
CA ILE A 100 -7.22 -18.54 -1.98
C ILE A 100 -6.54 -19.89 -2.23
N ILE A 101 -5.21 -19.89 -2.34
CA ILE A 101 -4.43 -21.13 -2.52
C ILE A 101 -4.71 -22.09 -1.35
N ALA A 102 -4.57 -21.63 -0.11
CA ALA A 102 -4.79 -22.45 1.08
C ALA A 102 -6.22 -23.01 1.18
N THR A 103 -7.24 -22.20 0.90
CA THR A 103 -8.65 -22.63 0.92
C THR A 103 -8.97 -23.67 -0.14
N VAL A 104 -8.32 -23.62 -1.31
CA VAL A 104 -8.46 -24.66 -2.34
C VAL A 104 -7.78 -25.96 -1.90
N PHE A 105 -6.61 -25.88 -1.28
CA PHE A 105 -5.88 -27.07 -0.81
C PHE A 105 -6.50 -27.73 0.42
N MET A 106 -7.10 -26.98 1.34
CA MET A 106 -7.63 -27.52 2.60
C MET A 106 -8.61 -28.71 2.41
N PRO A 107 -9.66 -28.65 1.56
CA PRO A 107 -10.54 -29.80 1.34
C PRO A 107 -9.86 -30.94 0.58
N LEU A 108 -8.93 -30.63 -0.34
CA LEU A 108 -8.16 -31.64 -1.07
C LEU A 108 -7.26 -32.44 -0.12
N THR A 109 -6.51 -31.74 0.73
CA THR A 109 -5.67 -32.34 1.77
C THR A 109 -6.49 -33.13 2.78
N PHE A 110 -7.70 -32.66 3.12
CA PHE A 110 -8.61 -33.41 3.98
C PHE A 110 -9.03 -34.75 3.34
N ILE A 111 -9.41 -34.74 2.06
CA ILE A 111 -9.76 -35.97 1.32
C ILE A 111 -8.56 -36.92 1.26
N VAL A 112 -7.39 -36.42 0.87
CA VAL A 112 -6.16 -37.23 0.84
C VAL A 112 -5.80 -37.75 2.23
N GLY A 113 -5.97 -36.94 3.28
CA GLY A 113 -5.73 -37.34 4.65
C GLY A 113 -6.65 -38.48 5.08
N VAL A 114 -7.96 -38.39 4.80
CA VAL A 114 -8.94 -39.45 5.09
C VAL A 114 -8.61 -40.73 4.32
N TYR A 115 -8.30 -40.66 3.02
CA TYR A 115 -7.95 -41.85 2.22
C TYR A 115 -6.55 -42.40 2.54
N GLY A 116 -5.66 -41.59 3.12
CA GLY A 116 -4.34 -42.00 3.60
C GLY A 116 -4.37 -42.66 4.99
N MET A 117 -5.52 -42.68 5.67
CA MET A 117 -5.69 -43.45 6.90
C MET A 117 -5.75 -44.94 6.55
N ASN A 118 -4.94 -45.76 7.22
CA ASN A 118 -4.91 -47.21 7.02
C ASN A 118 -6.23 -47.85 7.50
N PHE A 119 -7.22 -48.00 6.61
CA PHE A 119 -8.47 -48.72 6.88
C PHE A 119 -8.36 -50.22 6.54
N GLU A 120 -7.25 -50.85 6.89
CA GLU A 120 -7.05 -52.31 6.76
C GLU A 120 -7.72 -53.07 7.92
N HIS A 121 -9.05 -52.98 8.07
CA HIS A 121 -9.77 -53.81 9.03
C HIS A 121 -10.96 -54.52 8.36
N PRO A 122 -10.84 -55.84 8.08
CA PRO A 122 -11.89 -56.66 7.44
C PRO A 122 -13.17 -56.83 8.26
N THR A 123 -13.25 -56.29 9.49
CA THR A 123 -14.28 -56.63 10.49
C THR A 123 -15.12 -55.45 11.00
N SER A 124 -14.97 -54.25 10.44
CA SER A 124 -15.82 -53.10 10.80
C SER A 124 -16.86 -52.82 9.70
N PRO A 125 -18.16 -52.69 9.99
CA PRO A 125 -19.18 -52.28 9.01
C PRO A 125 -18.99 -50.84 8.50
N PHE A 126 -18.06 -50.08 9.11
CA PHE A 126 -17.63 -48.75 8.68
C PHE A 126 -16.29 -48.76 7.91
N ALA A 127 -15.69 -49.93 7.69
CA ALA A 127 -14.54 -50.05 6.79
C ALA A 127 -15.00 -49.76 5.35
N MET A 128 -14.46 -48.72 4.72
CA MET A 128 -14.89 -48.24 3.40
C MET A 128 -15.04 -49.40 2.39
N PRO A 129 -16.27 -49.74 1.94
CA PRO A 129 -16.49 -50.77 0.94
C PRO A 129 -15.94 -50.38 -0.45
N GLU A 130 -15.51 -49.12 -0.62
CA GLU A 130 -14.95 -48.53 -1.84
C GLU A 130 -13.52 -48.98 -2.15
N LEU A 131 -12.77 -49.49 -1.16
CA LEU A 131 -11.35 -49.89 -1.32
C LEU A 131 -11.18 -51.15 -2.18
N GLY A 132 -12.24 -51.97 -2.30
CA GLY A 132 -12.28 -53.15 -3.17
C GLY A 132 -12.86 -52.89 -4.57
N TRP A 133 -13.31 -51.67 -4.87
CA TRP A 133 -13.98 -51.34 -6.13
C TRP A 133 -12.98 -50.72 -7.11
N TYR A 134 -12.82 -51.33 -8.29
CA TYR A 134 -11.96 -50.83 -9.38
C TYR A 134 -12.19 -49.34 -9.74
N TRP A 135 -13.39 -48.82 -9.50
CA TRP A 135 -13.77 -47.43 -9.80
C TRP A 135 -13.69 -46.44 -8.62
N GLY A 136 -13.38 -46.90 -7.40
CA GLY A 136 -13.30 -46.03 -6.22
C GLY A 136 -12.22 -44.96 -6.37
N TYR A 137 -11.02 -45.37 -6.79
CA TYR A 137 -9.90 -44.44 -6.99
C TYR A 137 -10.17 -43.36 -8.08
N PRO A 138 -10.67 -43.72 -9.28
CA PRO A 138 -11.11 -42.73 -10.27
C PRO A 138 -12.22 -41.79 -9.79
N MET A 139 -13.20 -42.30 -9.02
CA MET A 139 -14.32 -41.50 -8.53
C MET A 139 -13.86 -40.43 -7.54
N VAL A 140 -12.96 -40.77 -6.62
CA VAL A 140 -12.37 -39.83 -5.64
C VAL A 140 -11.58 -38.73 -6.35
N TRP A 141 -10.80 -39.11 -7.37
CA TRP A 141 -10.13 -38.13 -8.24
C TRP A 141 -11.11 -37.19 -8.94
N GLY A 142 -12.23 -37.72 -9.45
CA GLY A 142 -13.31 -36.92 -10.02
C GLY A 142 -13.89 -35.90 -9.03
N VAL A 143 -14.15 -36.34 -7.79
CA VAL A 143 -14.65 -35.45 -6.71
C VAL A 143 -13.62 -34.39 -6.34
N MET A 144 -12.34 -34.75 -6.19
CA MET A 144 -11.27 -33.80 -5.89
C MET A 144 -11.15 -32.72 -6.98
N ILE A 145 -11.14 -33.12 -8.26
CA ILE A 145 -11.08 -32.18 -9.39
C ILE A 145 -12.33 -31.30 -9.42
N ALA A 146 -13.52 -31.87 -9.21
CA ALA A 146 -14.77 -31.11 -9.18
C ALA A 146 -14.80 -30.07 -8.05
N VAL A 147 -14.32 -30.42 -6.86
CA VAL A 147 -14.21 -29.50 -5.71
C VAL A 147 -13.19 -28.39 -6.00
N ALA A 148 -12.03 -28.73 -6.56
CA ALA A 148 -11.01 -27.74 -6.92
C ALA A 148 -11.52 -26.74 -7.96
N ILE A 149 -12.12 -27.22 -9.05
CA ILE A 149 -12.71 -26.37 -10.10
C ILE A 149 -13.86 -25.53 -9.54
N GLY A 150 -14.74 -26.15 -8.73
CA GLY A 150 -15.87 -25.46 -8.09
C GLY A 150 -15.42 -24.29 -7.22
N MET A 151 -14.39 -24.50 -6.39
CA MET A 151 -13.78 -23.45 -5.57
C MET A 151 -13.19 -22.33 -6.43
N VAL A 152 -12.39 -22.66 -7.45
CA VAL A 152 -11.76 -21.66 -8.34
C VAL A 152 -12.81 -20.82 -9.08
N VAL A 153 -13.86 -21.44 -9.61
CA VAL A 153 -14.96 -20.75 -10.29
C VAL A 153 -15.72 -19.86 -9.31
N TRP A 154 -15.98 -20.33 -8.09
CA TRP A 154 -16.66 -19.56 -7.05
C TRP A 154 -15.85 -18.32 -6.64
N PHE A 155 -14.54 -18.47 -6.42
CA PHE A 155 -13.64 -17.34 -6.13
C PHE A 155 -13.60 -16.36 -7.30
N LYS A 156 -13.48 -16.83 -8.54
CA LYS A 156 -13.51 -15.96 -9.75
C LYS A 156 -14.82 -15.19 -9.88
N ARG A 157 -15.96 -15.83 -9.58
CA ARG A 157 -17.29 -15.21 -9.71
C ARG A 157 -17.57 -14.15 -8.65
N ARG A 158 -17.00 -14.28 -7.44
CA ARG A 158 -17.09 -13.27 -6.38
C ARG A 158 -16.20 -12.05 -6.60
N ARG A 159 -15.54 -11.90 -7.76
CA ARG A 159 -14.45 -10.93 -7.99
C ARG A 159 -13.36 -11.04 -6.92
N TRP A 160 -13.15 -12.28 -6.47
CA TRP A 160 -11.93 -12.87 -5.91
C TRP A 160 -10.58 -12.46 -6.49
N PHE A 161 -10.67 -12.06 -7.74
CA PHE A 161 -9.62 -11.85 -8.72
C PHE A 161 -9.74 -10.43 -9.24
#